data_AF-A0A7C6DLT9-F1
#
_entry.id   AF-A0A7C6DLT9-F1
#
_cell.length_a   1.000
_cell.length_b   1.000
_cell.length_c   1.000
_cell.angle_alpha   90.00
_cell.angle_beta   90.00
_cell.angle_gamma   90.00
#
_symmetry.space_group_name_H-M   'P 1'
#
loop_
_entity.id
_entity.type
_entity.pdbx_description
1 polymer ?
#
loop_
_entity_poly.entity_id
_entity_poly.type
_entity_poly.pdbx_seq_one_letter_code
_entity_poly.pdbx_strand_id
1 'polypeptide(L)'
;MTTIGNTFRTGEPGLAELLNQIHSGDVQLPDFQRGWVWDDDHIRSLIASVSMSYPIGSLMLLETGGDGARFKPRVVQGAPAPNGKKPAQLILDGQQRMTSLYLALRSGQAVPTRTDKGKDIERVYYLDIAKAIDPEADREEAVVSLPPNRMRLTEFNRVVEFDVSTAEKEYEQGYFPLAVMFSDAYYDWCQGYRAHHGYDKEKMRQLDTFEKEVVQRFRTYRVPSIELTRDTRKDAVCQVFEKVNTGGVALTVFELMTATFAAEEFDLRQDWNDRQAHLQERAVLKDVAASDFLQAVTLLASYERSLIEKTGVSCKRRDILNLTLAQYKECAGRIEKGLLNAARLLVREKVFDAYNLPYGTQLVPLSAICAVLGDCFESDAVKQKLARWYWCGVFGELYGGANETRYAMDIVDVVAWIDGGQEPRTIRDANFAPTRLLTLQTRLSAAYKGVMAHLMHWQQRLHQRRQHRADHVLRASRRYSPHLPPQLLREERLPPVEMELGREQS
;
A
#
# COMPACT_ATOMS: atom_id res chain seq x y z
N MET A 1 9.10 17.26 -32.06
CA MET A 1 7.80 16.55 -31.93
C MET A 1 8.10 15.15 -31.44
N THR A 2 8.02 14.91 -30.13
CA THR A 2 8.20 13.57 -29.57
C THR A 2 6.94 12.78 -29.91
N THR A 3 7.05 11.82 -30.81
CA THR A 3 5.94 10.96 -31.24
C THR A 3 5.32 10.33 -29.99
N ILE A 4 4.06 10.65 -29.71
CA ILE A 4 3.30 10.05 -28.60
C ILE A 4 2.98 8.62 -29.05
N GLY A 5 3.96 7.72 -28.90
CA GLY A 5 3.75 6.29 -29.05
C GLY A 5 2.99 5.73 -27.85
N ASN A 6 2.33 4.59 -28.03
CA ASN A 6 1.72 3.87 -26.91
C ASN A 6 2.80 3.55 -25.86
N THR A 7 2.51 3.84 -24.59
CA THR A 7 3.37 3.52 -23.43
C THR A 7 3.30 2.03 -23.06
N PHE A 8 2.61 1.22 -23.85
CA PHE A 8 2.51 -0.21 -23.66
C PHE A 8 2.46 -0.94 -25.01
N ARG A 9 2.78 -2.22 -24.97
CA ARG A 9 2.70 -3.16 -26.10
C ARG A 9 1.96 -4.42 -25.66
N THR A 10 1.30 -5.08 -26.59
CA THR A 10 0.75 -6.41 -26.38
C THR A 10 1.70 -7.43 -26.99
N GLY A 11 2.03 -8.47 -26.23
CA GLY A 11 2.92 -9.54 -26.66
C GLY A 11 2.31 -10.91 -26.40
N GLU A 12 2.98 -11.93 -26.92
CA GLU A 12 2.64 -13.34 -26.68
C GLU A 12 3.94 -14.15 -26.48
N PRO A 13 4.77 -13.81 -25.47
CA PRO A 13 6.02 -14.50 -25.21
C PRO A 13 5.78 -16.00 -24.97
N GLY A 14 6.73 -16.81 -25.43
CA GLY A 14 6.68 -18.26 -25.22
C GLY A 14 6.86 -18.61 -23.75
N LEU A 15 6.11 -19.58 -23.24
CA LEU A 15 6.25 -20.03 -21.85
C LEU A 15 7.69 -20.48 -21.56
N ALA A 16 8.28 -21.29 -22.43
CA ALA A 16 9.65 -21.75 -22.28
C ALA A 16 10.67 -20.60 -22.18
N GLU A 17 10.47 -19.55 -22.98
CA GLU A 17 11.30 -18.35 -22.96
C GLU A 17 11.16 -17.62 -21.63
N LEU A 18 9.93 -17.36 -21.18
CA LEU A 18 9.67 -16.71 -19.89
C LEU A 18 10.28 -17.48 -18.72
N LEU A 19 10.13 -18.81 -18.67
CA LEU A 19 10.69 -19.63 -17.61
C LEU A 19 12.22 -19.60 -17.59
N ASN A 20 12.85 -19.56 -18.77
CA ASN A 20 14.29 -19.41 -18.89
C ASN A 20 14.76 -18.00 -18.49
N GLN A 21 14.02 -16.96 -18.85
CA GLN A 21 14.30 -15.58 -18.43
C GLN A 21 14.14 -15.39 -16.91
N ILE A 22 13.20 -16.10 -16.28
CA ILE A 22 13.10 -16.18 -14.81
C ILE A 22 14.33 -16.89 -14.24
N HIS A 23 14.73 -18.03 -14.83
CA HIS A 23 15.89 -18.80 -14.37
C HIS A 23 17.21 -18.00 -14.48
N SER A 24 17.38 -17.22 -15.55
CA SER A 24 18.57 -16.39 -15.80
C SER A 24 18.58 -15.06 -15.04
N GLY A 25 17.50 -14.72 -14.32
CA GLY A 25 17.30 -13.45 -13.63
C GLY A 25 16.99 -12.26 -14.54
N ASP A 26 16.70 -12.47 -15.82
CA ASP A 26 16.25 -11.41 -16.76
C ASP A 26 14.84 -10.91 -16.44
N VAL A 27 13.98 -11.81 -15.98
CA VAL A 27 12.63 -11.49 -15.50
C VAL A 27 12.58 -11.71 -13.99
N GLN A 28 12.21 -10.66 -13.25
CA GLN A 28 12.11 -10.70 -11.78
C GLN A 28 10.77 -10.14 -11.31
N LEU A 29 10.54 -10.14 -10.00
CA LEU A 29 9.39 -9.54 -9.36
C LEU A 29 9.81 -8.19 -8.76
N PRO A 30 8.91 -7.20 -8.67
CA PRO A 30 9.15 -6.06 -7.79
C PRO A 30 9.01 -6.47 -6.30
N ASP A 31 9.85 -5.89 -5.43
CA ASP A 31 9.91 -6.25 -3.99
C ASP A 31 8.64 -5.90 -3.20
N PHE A 32 7.77 -5.04 -3.76
CA PHE A 32 6.49 -4.66 -3.15
C PHE A 32 5.36 -5.68 -3.38
N GLN A 33 5.59 -6.67 -4.25
CA GLN A 33 4.64 -7.75 -4.43
C GLN A 33 4.68 -8.71 -3.24
N ARG A 34 3.51 -9.21 -2.88
CA ARG A 34 3.31 -10.17 -1.78
C ARG A 34 4.12 -11.44 -1.99
N GLY A 35 4.28 -12.21 -0.92
CA GLY A 35 4.75 -13.60 -1.01
C GLY A 35 3.85 -14.42 -1.95
N TRP A 36 4.42 -15.49 -2.50
CA TRP A 36 3.66 -16.50 -3.23
C TRP A 36 2.84 -17.33 -2.24
N VAL A 37 1.56 -17.60 -2.56
CA VAL A 37 0.57 -18.17 -1.61
C VAL A 37 -0.38 -19.19 -2.26
N TRP A 38 -0.10 -19.66 -3.48
CA TRP A 38 -0.95 -20.65 -4.13
C TRP A 38 -0.82 -22.03 -3.47
N ASP A 39 -1.97 -22.69 -3.32
CA ASP A 39 -2.06 -24.07 -2.86
C ASP A 39 -1.85 -25.08 -4.00
N ASP A 40 -1.74 -26.35 -3.62
CA ASP A 40 -1.47 -27.47 -4.53
C ASP A 40 -2.53 -27.61 -5.63
N ASP A 41 -3.81 -27.38 -5.31
CA ASP A 41 -4.92 -27.55 -6.26
C ASP A 41 -4.88 -26.47 -7.36
N HIS A 42 -4.62 -25.21 -7.00
CA HIS A 42 -4.42 -24.15 -7.99
C HIS A 42 -3.24 -24.43 -8.93
N ILE A 43 -2.15 -25.03 -8.42
CA ILE A 43 -1.00 -25.39 -9.24
C ILE A 43 -1.36 -26.53 -10.20
N ARG A 44 -2.04 -27.57 -9.72
CA ARG A 44 -2.49 -28.71 -10.56
C ARG A 44 -3.43 -28.25 -11.67
N SER A 45 -4.42 -27.42 -11.35
CA SER A 45 -5.37 -26.88 -12.33
C SER A 45 -4.68 -25.97 -13.36
N LEU A 46 -3.67 -25.19 -12.94
CA LEU A 46 -2.88 -24.38 -13.85
C LEU A 46 -2.06 -25.24 -14.83
N ILE A 47 -1.40 -26.29 -14.34
CA ILE A 47 -0.66 -27.24 -15.17
C ILE A 47 -1.60 -27.92 -16.16
N ALA A 48 -2.76 -28.38 -15.70
CA ALA A 48 -3.78 -29.00 -16.55
C ALA A 48 -4.22 -28.04 -17.68
N SER A 49 -4.49 -26.78 -17.34
CA SER A 49 -4.86 -25.74 -18.32
C SER A 49 -3.78 -25.54 -19.40
N VAL A 50 -2.51 -25.42 -19.00
CA VAL A 50 -1.39 -25.29 -19.96
C VAL A 50 -1.28 -26.54 -20.83
N SER A 51 -1.44 -27.74 -20.25
CA SER A 51 -1.40 -29.01 -20.98
C SER A 51 -2.52 -29.15 -22.01
N MET A 52 -3.60 -28.36 -21.90
CA MET A 52 -4.70 -28.31 -22.86
C MET A 52 -4.63 -27.09 -23.79
N SER A 53 -3.62 -26.23 -23.64
CA SER A 53 -3.54 -24.93 -24.32
C SER A 53 -4.70 -23.98 -23.98
N TYR A 54 -5.31 -24.14 -22.80
CA TYR A 54 -6.33 -23.22 -22.31
C TYR A 54 -5.71 -21.91 -21.83
N PRO A 55 -6.39 -20.76 -22.00
CA PRO A 55 -5.87 -19.46 -21.60
C PRO A 55 -5.76 -19.37 -20.07
N ILE A 56 -4.57 -19.12 -19.55
CA ILE A 56 -4.30 -18.97 -18.11
C ILE A 56 -4.42 -17.51 -17.63
N GLY A 57 -5.04 -16.64 -18.42
CA GLY A 57 -5.07 -15.18 -18.24
C GLY A 57 -3.84 -14.48 -18.81
N SER A 58 -3.82 -13.14 -18.78
CA SER A 58 -2.69 -12.34 -19.27
C SER A 58 -1.61 -12.09 -18.21
N LEU A 59 -0.39 -11.82 -18.66
CA LEU A 59 0.75 -11.39 -17.86
C LEU A 59 0.93 -9.88 -18.01
N MET A 60 1.37 -9.20 -16.96
CA MET A 60 1.80 -7.81 -17.10
C MET A 60 3.28 -7.68 -16.78
N LEU A 61 4.03 -7.08 -17.70
CA LEU A 61 5.47 -6.88 -17.59
C LEU A 61 5.80 -5.39 -17.62
N LEU A 62 6.88 -5.00 -16.96
CA LEU A 62 7.48 -3.67 -17.02
C LEU A 62 8.93 -3.80 -17.49
N GLU A 63 9.26 -3.19 -18.62
CA GLU A 63 10.65 -3.02 -19.03
C GLU A 63 11.41 -2.11 -18.05
N THR A 64 12.61 -2.53 -17.68
CA THR A 64 13.48 -1.77 -16.78
C THR A 64 14.55 -0.99 -17.57
N GLY A 65 15.37 -0.20 -16.87
CA GLY A 65 16.54 0.46 -17.47
C GLY A 65 16.28 1.81 -18.12
N GLY A 66 15.06 2.35 -18.00
CA GLY A 66 14.72 3.73 -18.38
C GLY A 66 14.73 4.72 -17.20
N ASP A 67 14.40 5.97 -17.51
CA ASP A 67 14.13 7.03 -16.53
C ASP A 67 12.69 7.00 -16.00
N GLY A 68 11.89 5.99 -16.40
CA GLY A 68 10.54 5.75 -15.93
C GLY A 68 10.48 5.13 -14.53
N ALA A 69 9.53 4.21 -14.32
CA ALA A 69 9.32 3.58 -13.02
C ALA A 69 10.51 2.72 -12.59
N ARG A 70 11.09 3.01 -11.41
CA ARG A 70 12.15 2.20 -10.79
C ARG A 70 11.62 1.54 -9.52
N PHE A 71 11.73 0.22 -9.46
CA PHE A 71 11.34 -0.58 -8.31
C PHE A 71 12.48 -1.52 -7.93
N LYS A 72 12.63 -1.77 -6.62
CA LYS A 72 13.59 -2.75 -6.14
C LYS A 72 13.21 -4.14 -6.67
N PRO A 73 14.11 -4.86 -7.35
CA PRO A 73 13.81 -6.18 -7.86
C PRO A 73 14.03 -7.25 -6.78
N ARG A 74 13.24 -8.33 -6.88
CA ARG A 74 13.33 -9.55 -6.07
C ARG A 74 13.20 -10.75 -7.00
N VAL A 75 14.02 -11.77 -6.78
CA VAL A 75 13.93 -13.01 -7.56
C VAL A 75 12.60 -13.73 -7.35
N VAL A 76 12.13 -14.40 -8.41
CA VAL A 76 11.04 -15.36 -8.31
C VAL A 76 11.46 -16.48 -7.35
N GLN A 77 10.52 -17.00 -6.58
CA GLN A 77 10.80 -18.06 -5.62
C GLN A 77 11.38 -19.30 -6.30
N GLY A 78 12.45 -19.86 -5.71
CA GLY A 78 13.20 -20.99 -6.26
C GLY A 78 14.16 -20.62 -7.40
N ALA A 79 14.18 -19.37 -7.87
CA ALA A 79 15.13 -18.95 -8.89
C ALA A 79 16.54 -18.72 -8.31
N PRO A 80 17.61 -18.97 -9.08
CA PRO A 80 18.97 -18.66 -8.66
C PRO A 80 19.15 -17.19 -8.31
N ALA A 81 20.09 -16.90 -7.42
CA ALA A 81 20.50 -15.52 -7.16
C ALA A 81 20.98 -14.87 -8.47
N PRO A 82 20.64 -13.61 -8.74
CA PRO A 82 20.90 -12.99 -10.03
C PRO A 82 22.39 -12.60 -10.20
N ASN A 83 23.25 -12.87 -9.22
CA ASN A 83 24.69 -12.55 -9.23
C ASN A 83 25.00 -11.11 -9.68
N GLY A 84 24.20 -10.13 -9.20
CA GLY A 84 24.34 -8.71 -9.54
C GLY A 84 23.73 -8.29 -10.88
N LYS A 85 23.14 -9.21 -11.65
CA LYS A 85 22.42 -8.93 -12.88
C LYS A 85 21.15 -8.13 -12.60
N LYS A 86 21.01 -6.99 -13.29
CA LYS A 86 19.76 -6.20 -13.27
C LYS A 86 18.74 -6.87 -14.19
N PRO A 87 17.48 -7.08 -13.76
CA PRO A 87 16.46 -7.66 -14.61
C PRO A 87 16.15 -6.74 -15.78
N ALA A 88 15.85 -7.28 -16.95
CA ALA A 88 15.33 -6.55 -18.11
C ALA A 88 13.83 -6.24 -17.96
N GLN A 89 13.09 -7.11 -17.26
CA GLN A 89 11.65 -6.95 -17.05
C GLN A 89 11.23 -7.32 -15.62
N LEU A 90 10.19 -6.65 -15.12
CA LEU A 90 9.53 -6.97 -13.86
C LEU A 90 8.09 -7.47 -14.11
N ILE A 91 7.69 -8.57 -13.46
CA ILE A 91 6.32 -9.07 -13.50
C ILE A 91 5.45 -8.24 -12.56
N LEU A 92 4.54 -7.45 -13.13
CA LEU A 92 3.58 -6.62 -12.38
C LEU A 92 2.29 -7.37 -12.04
N ASP A 93 1.85 -8.28 -12.90
CA ASP A 93 0.71 -9.15 -12.66
C ASP A 93 0.99 -10.55 -13.22
N GLY A 94 0.40 -11.58 -12.62
CA GLY A 94 0.64 -12.98 -12.98
C GLY A 94 1.76 -13.65 -12.18
N GLN A 95 2.25 -13.00 -11.11
CA GLN A 95 3.27 -13.54 -10.21
C GLN A 95 2.95 -14.98 -9.76
N GLN A 96 1.73 -15.22 -9.28
CA GLN A 96 1.38 -16.53 -8.71
C GLN A 96 1.47 -17.64 -9.76
N ARG A 97 0.92 -17.38 -10.96
CA ARG A 97 0.94 -18.31 -12.11
C ARG A 97 2.35 -18.60 -12.57
N MET A 98 3.16 -17.56 -12.82
CA MET A 98 4.52 -17.73 -13.35
C MET A 98 5.46 -18.38 -12.34
N THR A 99 5.30 -18.07 -11.05
CA THR A 99 6.09 -18.72 -9.97
C THR A 99 5.75 -20.20 -9.90
N SER A 100 4.47 -20.57 -9.95
CA SER A 100 4.03 -21.97 -9.92
C SER A 100 4.54 -22.77 -11.12
N LEU A 101 4.42 -22.23 -12.34
CA LEU A 101 4.92 -22.87 -13.55
C LEU A 101 6.45 -23.00 -13.55
N TYR A 102 7.16 -21.97 -13.08
CA TYR A 102 8.61 -22.01 -12.94
C TYR A 102 9.07 -23.12 -11.99
N LEU A 103 8.47 -23.16 -10.80
CA LEU A 103 8.78 -24.16 -9.78
C LEU A 103 8.50 -25.57 -10.31
N ALA A 104 7.32 -25.80 -10.90
CA ALA A 104 6.90 -27.12 -11.35
C ALA A 104 7.62 -27.64 -12.61
N LEU A 105 8.00 -26.75 -13.55
CA LEU A 105 8.44 -27.15 -14.90
C LEU A 105 9.93 -26.90 -15.18
N ARG A 106 10.61 -26.05 -14.39
CA ARG A 106 11.97 -25.59 -14.72
C ARG A 106 12.96 -25.55 -13.55
N SER A 107 12.50 -25.32 -12.32
CA SER A 107 13.38 -25.10 -11.17
C SER A 107 14.24 -26.31 -10.80
N GLY A 108 13.76 -27.52 -11.08
CA GLY A 108 14.38 -28.78 -10.64
C GLY A 108 14.24 -29.07 -9.14
N GLN A 109 13.53 -28.21 -8.40
CA GLN A 109 13.31 -28.33 -6.96
C GLN A 109 11.86 -28.75 -6.67
N ALA A 110 11.61 -29.29 -5.46
CA ALA A 110 10.25 -29.46 -4.98
C ALA A 110 9.58 -28.09 -4.78
N VAL A 111 8.28 -28.02 -5.05
CA VAL A 111 7.47 -26.81 -4.97
C VAL A 111 6.96 -26.63 -3.53
N PRO A 112 7.41 -25.59 -2.79
CA PRO A 112 7.06 -25.39 -1.38
C PRO A 112 5.67 -24.73 -1.20
N THR A 113 4.62 -25.43 -1.63
CA THR A 113 3.21 -24.99 -1.66
C THR A 113 2.47 -25.19 -0.32
N ARG A 114 1.14 -25.08 -0.35
CA ARG A 114 0.24 -25.25 0.79
C ARG A 114 -0.91 -26.17 0.43
N THR A 115 -1.53 -26.77 1.44
CA THR A 115 -2.84 -27.42 1.29
C THR A 115 -3.94 -26.36 1.17
N ASP A 116 -5.13 -26.76 0.73
CA ASP A 116 -6.40 -26.01 0.82
C ASP A 116 -6.63 -25.38 2.22
N LYS A 117 -6.20 -26.07 3.28
CA LYS A 117 -6.26 -25.62 4.69
C LYS A 117 -5.10 -24.73 5.14
N GLY A 118 -4.20 -24.33 4.23
CA GLY A 118 -3.09 -23.43 4.51
C GLY A 118 -1.87 -24.07 5.19
N LYS A 119 -1.76 -25.40 5.27
CA LYS A 119 -0.59 -26.09 5.82
C LYS A 119 0.53 -26.13 4.77
N ASP A 120 1.74 -25.70 5.14
CA ASP A 120 2.92 -25.76 4.27
C ASP A 120 3.30 -27.22 3.94
N ILE A 121 3.58 -27.48 2.67
CA ILE A 121 3.94 -28.79 2.10
C ILE A 121 4.92 -28.61 0.94
N GLU A 122 5.68 -29.65 0.60
CA GLU A 122 6.52 -29.66 -0.60
C GLU A 122 6.02 -30.70 -1.59
N ARG A 123 5.95 -30.34 -2.87
CA ARG A 123 5.38 -31.20 -3.92
C ARG A 123 6.25 -31.28 -5.16
N VAL A 124 6.26 -32.44 -5.79
CA VAL A 124 6.75 -32.66 -7.15
C VAL A 124 5.58 -33.09 -8.02
N TYR A 125 5.54 -32.62 -9.26
CA TYR A 125 4.42 -32.83 -10.15
C TYR A 125 4.77 -33.78 -11.29
N TYR A 126 3.82 -34.65 -11.61
CA TYR A 126 3.91 -35.66 -12.65
C TYR A 126 2.68 -35.59 -13.56
N LEU A 127 2.84 -36.06 -14.79
CA LEU A 127 1.72 -36.35 -15.70
C LEU A 127 1.59 -37.85 -15.89
N ASP A 128 0.40 -38.38 -15.62
CA ASP A 128 0.01 -39.73 -16.04
C ASP A 128 -0.15 -39.74 -17.56
N ILE A 129 0.72 -40.46 -18.27
CA ILE A 129 0.75 -40.46 -19.74
C ILE A 129 -0.56 -40.99 -20.31
N ALA A 130 -1.09 -42.08 -19.76
CA ALA A 130 -2.29 -42.73 -20.28
C ALA A 130 -3.52 -41.84 -20.11
N LYS A 131 -3.69 -41.24 -18.93
CA LYS A 131 -4.79 -40.29 -18.68
C LYS A 131 -4.62 -38.99 -19.47
N ALA A 132 -3.40 -38.50 -19.66
CA ALA A 132 -3.16 -37.25 -20.35
C ALA A 132 -3.51 -37.32 -21.85
N ILE A 133 -3.40 -38.48 -22.48
CA ILE A 133 -3.74 -38.69 -23.90
C ILE A 133 -5.17 -39.20 -24.12
N ASP A 134 -5.89 -39.55 -23.06
CA ASP A 134 -7.29 -39.98 -23.14
C ASP A 134 -8.20 -38.75 -23.30
N PRO A 135 -8.94 -38.62 -24.41
CA PRO A 135 -9.83 -37.48 -24.64
C PRO A 135 -11.05 -37.46 -23.70
N GLU A 136 -11.41 -38.59 -23.08
CA GLU A 136 -12.56 -38.68 -22.17
C GLU A 136 -12.15 -38.51 -20.70
N ALA A 137 -10.85 -38.53 -20.39
CA ALA A 137 -10.35 -38.35 -19.04
C ALA A 137 -10.30 -36.86 -18.65
N ASP A 138 -10.59 -36.56 -17.39
CA ASP A 138 -10.31 -35.24 -16.84
C ASP A 138 -8.80 -35.00 -16.77
N ARG A 139 -8.33 -33.97 -17.49
CA ARG A 139 -6.91 -33.64 -17.53
C ARG A 139 -6.36 -33.23 -16.17
N GLU A 140 -7.18 -32.67 -15.30
CA GLU A 140 -6.74 -32.30 -13.95
C GLU A 140 -6.40 -33.54 -13.09
N GLU A 141 -7.06 -34.67 -13.34
CA GLU A 141 -6.73 -35.96 -12.73
C GLU A 141 -5.43 -36.57 -13.27
N ALA A 142 -5.01 -36.20 -14.49
CA ALA A 142 -3.73 -36.63 -15.05
C ALA A 142 -2.54 -35.91 -14.38
N VAL A 143 -2.77 -34.74 -13.75
CA VAL A 143 -1.74 -34.01 -13.01
C VAL A 143 -1.64 -34.54 -11.58
N VAL A 144 -0.59 -35.31 -11.32
CA VAL A 144 -0.35 -35.95 -10.03
C VAL A 144 0.64 -35.15 -9.20
N SER A 145 0.21 -34.79 -7.98
CA SER A 145 1.05 -34.13 -6.97
C SER A 145 1.55 -35.15 -5.94
N LEU A 146 2.86 -35.22 -5.74
CA LEU A 146 3.51 -36.17 -4.83
C LEU A 146 4.46 -35.45 -3.86
N PRO A 147 4.66 -35.98 -2.66
CA PRO A 147 5.74 -35.51 -1.77
C PRO A 147 7.13 -35.72 -2.39
N PRO A 148 8.20 -35.11 -1.84
CA PRO A 148 9.55 -35.16 -2.45
C PRO A 148 10.17 -36.56 -2.55
N ASN A 149 9.72 -37.52 -1.73
CA ASN A 149 10.11 -38.92 -1.84
C ASN A 149 9.42 -39.66 -3.01
N ARG A 150 8.53 -38.99 -3.76
CA ARG A 150 7.84 -39.47 -4.96
C ARG A 150 6.96 -40.71 -4.72
N MET A 151 6.50 -40.89 -3.49
CA MET A 151 5.64 -42.00 -3.09
C MET A 151 4.33 -41.49 -2.47
N ARG A 152 3.22 -42.16 -2.74
CA ARG A 152 1.98 -42.01 -1.97
C ARG A 152 1.90 -43.13 -0.96
N LEU A 153 1.84 -42.74 0.31
CA LEU A 153 1.73 -43.69 1.41
C LEU A 153 0.34 -43.59 2.04
N THR A 154 -0.22 -44.73 2.41
CA THR A 154 -1.48 -44.85 3.16
C THR A 154 -1.23 -45.45 4.54
N GLU A 155 -2.29 -45.56 5.34
CA GLU A 155 -2.24 -46.15 6.70
C GLU A 155 -1.13 -45.60 7.60
N PHE A 156 -1.10 -44.27 7.80
CA PHE A 156 -0.08 -43.60 8.61
C PHE A 156 1.36 -43.84 8.12
N ASN A 157 1.59 -43.74 6.82
CA ASN A 157 2.89 -43.92 6.15
C ASN A 157 3.45 -45.35 6.22
N ARG A 158 2.60 -46.37 6.33
CA ARG A 158 3.03 -47.78 6.45
C ARG A 158 2.93 -48.57 5.16
N VAL A 159 1.98 -48.22 4.30
CA VAL A 159 1.72 -48.93 3.04
C VAL A 159 2.04 -48.01 1.88
N VAL A 160 2.87 -48.50 0.95
CA VAL A 160 3.17 -47.80 -0.32
C VAL A 160 2.04 -48.11 -1.30
N GLU A 161 1.22 -47.12 -1.59
CA GLU A 161 0.12 -47.23 -2.56
C GLU A 161 0.62 -46.94 -4.00
N PHE A 162 1.54 -45.99 -4.12
CA PHE A 162 2.04 -45.52 -5.41
C PHE A 162 3.51 -45.08 -5.26
N ASP A 163 4.35 -45.42 -6.21
CA ASP A 163 5.80 -45.23 -6.08
C ASP A 163 6.46 -44.96 -7.43
N VAL A 164 6.91 -43.74 -7.64
CA VAL A 164 7.72 -43.32 -8.80
C VAL A 164 9.06 -42.75 -8.34
N SER A 165 9.66 -43.35 -7.31
CA SER A 165 10.88 -42.86 -6.68
C SER A 165 12.13 -42.98 -7.54
N THR A 166 12.12 -43.85 -8.56
CA THR A 166 13.22 -44.04 -9.51
C THR A 166 12.72 -43.92 -10.93
N ALA A 167 13.64 -43.64 -11.85
CA ALA A 167 13.32 -43.53 -13.28
C ALA A 167 12.68 -44.82 -13.81
N GLU A 168 13.16 -45.99 -13.40
CA GLU A 168 12.57 -47.28 -13.80
C GLU A 168 11.10 -47.40 -13.39
N LYS A 169 10.74 -46.95 -12.17
CA LYS A 169 9.36 -46.96 -11.70
C LYS A 169 8.49 -45.92 -12.39
N GLU A 170 9.06 -44.75 -12.71
CA GLU A 170 8.41 -43.74 -13.57
C GLU A 170 8.07 -44.36 -14.94
N TYR A 171 8.99 -45.14 -15.52
CA TYR A 171 8.78 -45.79 -16.82
C TYR A 171 7.75 -46.92 -16.75
N GLU A 172 7.88 -47.79 -15.76
CA GLU A 172 6.99 -48.94 -15.55
C GLU A 172 5.53 -48.49 -15.43
N GLN A 173 5.29 -47.42 -14.65
CA GLN A 173 3.94 -46.91 -14.38
C GLN A 173 3.48 -45.83 -15.37
N GLY A 174 4.36 -45.27 -16.21
CA GLY A 174 4.01 -44.29 -17.22
C GLY A 174 3.76 -42.87 -16.68
N TYR A 175 4.57 -42.43 -15.71
CA TYR A 175 4.47 -41.10 -15.11
C TYR A 175 5.63 -40.20 -15.52
N PHE A 176 5.31 -39.16 -16.27
CA PHE A 176 6.28 -38.19 -16.76
C PHE A 176 6.57 -37.09 -15.71
N PRO A 177 7.82 -36.90 -15.25
CA PRO A 177 8.16 -35.86 -14.29
C PRO A 177 8.12 -34.47 -14.93
N LEU A 178 7.26 -33.57 -14.45
CA LEU A 178 7.12 -32.23 -15.06
C LEU A 178 8.39 -31.37 -14.94
N ALA A 179 9.22 -31.60 -13.92
CA ALA A 179 10.47 -30.88 -13.72
C ALA A 179 11.46 -31.04 -14.89
N VAL A 180 11.33 -32.10 -15.71
CA VAL A 180 12.24 -32.32 -16.84
C VAL A 180 11.76 -31.65 -18.14
N MET A 181 10.51 -31.16 -18.19
CA MET A 181 9.82 -30.64 -19.39
C MET A 181 10.67 -29.68 -20.25
N PHE A 182 11.35 -28.74 -19.59
CA PHE A 182 12.20 -27.71 -20.20
C PHE A 182 13.69 -27.85 -19.85
N SER A 183 14.12 -29.05 -19.48
CA SER A 183 15.51 -29.36 -19.16
C SER A 183 16.12 -30.29 -20.21
N ASP A 184 17.46 -30.37 -20.24
CA ASP A 184 18.18 -31.30 -21.11
C ASP A 184 17.85 -32.77 -20.78
N ALA A 185 17.46 -33.05 -19.53
CA ALA A 185 17.06 -34.38 -19.07
C ALA A 185 15.75 -34.89 -19.70
N TYR A 186 15.01 -34.05 -20.43
CA TYR A 186 13.83 -34.49 -21.19
C TYR A 186 14.17 -35.63 -22.15
N TYR A 187 15.24 -35.45 -22.93
CA TYR A 187 15.61 -36.41 -23.96
C TYR A 187 16.05 -37.74 -23.32
N ASP A 188 16.87 -37.66 -22.28
CA ASP A 188 17.33 -38.83 -21.53
C ASP A 188 16.16 -39.60 -20.91
N TRP A 189 15.17 -38.89 -20.36
CA TRP A 189 13.97 -39.54 -19.81
C TRP A 189 13.17 -40.27 -20.89
N CYS A 190 12.91 -39.62 -22.03
CA CYS A 190 12.17 -40.25 -23.13
C CYS A 190 12.93 -41.46 -23.68
N GLN A 191 14.26 -41.38 -23.84
CA GLN A 191 15.05 -42.53 -24.29
C GLN A 191 15.07 -43.67 -23.27
N GLY A 192 15.16 -43.35 -21.97
CA GLY A 192 15.06 -44.34 -20.89
C GLY A 192 13.72 -45.07 -20.90
N TYR A 193 12.60 -44.36 -21.06
CA TYR A 193 11.27 -44.94 -21.21
C TYR A 193 11.20 -45.92 -22.39
N ARG A 194 11.73 -45.51 -23.55
CA ARG A 194 11.74 -46.36 -24.76
C ARG A 194 12.55 -47.63 -24.56
N ALA A 195 13.73 -47.51 -23.96
CA ALA A 195 14.62 -48.63 -23.69
C ALA A 195 14.02 -49.60 -22.65
N HIS A 196 13.41 -49.08 -21.58
CA HIS A 196 12.79 -49.89 -20.53
C HIS A 196 11.66 -50.78 -21.08
N HIS A 197 10.82 -50.24 -21.96
CA HIS A 197 9.74 -50.99 -22.62
C HIS A 197 10.20 -51.80 -23.84
N GLY A 198 11.51 -51.92 -24.10
CA GLY A 198 12.04 -52.70 -25.21
C GLY A 198 11.55 -52.24 -26.59
N TYR A 199 11.26 -50.95 -26.75
CA TYR A 199 10.65 -50.37 -27.96
C TYR A 199 9.30 -51.01 -28.33
N ASP A 200 8.51 -51.45 -27.34
CA ASP A 200 7.17 -51.97 -27.57
C ASP A 200 6.30 -50.99 -28.39
N LYS A 201 5.67 -51.50 -29.44
CA LYS A 201 4.96 -50.69 -30.44
C LYS A 201 3.82 -49.88 -29.84
N GLU A 202 3.10 -50.42 -28.86
CA GLU A 202 1.99 -49.74 -28.21
C GLU A 202 2.50 -48.64 -27.29
N LYS A 203 3.51 -48.94 -26.47
CA LYS A 203 4.15 -47.95 -25.59
C LYS A 203 4.82 -46.82 -26.36
N MET A 204 5.44 -47.10 -27.51
CA MET A 204 6.01 -46.07 -28.38
C MET A 204 4.91 -45.15 -28.93
N ARG A 205 3.80 -45.74 -29.39
CA ARG A 205 2.67 -44.95 -29.89
C ARG A 205 2.05 -44.09 -28.80
N GLN A 206 1.92 -44.60 -27.57
CA GLN A 206 1.46 -43.81 -26.42
C GLN A 206 2.38 -42.62 -26.14
N LEU A 207 3.69 -42.86 -26.07
CA LEU A 207 4.67 -41.80 -25.85
C LEU A 207 4.66 -40.77 -26.99
N ASP A 208 4.63 -41.21 -28.25
CA ASP A 208 4.61 -40.31 -29.40
C ASP A 208 3.33 -39.44 -29.42
N THR A 209 2.16 -40.02 -29.08
CA THR A 209 0.92 -39.25 -28.89
C THR A 209 1.05 -38.26 -27.75
N PHE A 210 1.60 -38.66 -26.60
CA PHE A 210 1.83 -37.78 -25.47
C PHE A 210 2.77 -36.62 -25.81
N GLU A 211 3.87 -36.89 -26.51
CA GLU A 211 4.81 -35.86 -26.96
C GLU A 211 4.10 -34.87 -27.89
N LYS A 212 3.34 -35.38 -28.87
CA LYS A 212 2.65 -34.56 -29.88
C LYS A 212 1.48 -33.75 -29.30
N GLU A 213 0.67 -34.34 -28.43
CA GLU A 213 -0.59 -33.76 -27.99
C GLU A 213 -0.50 -33.04 -26.65
N VAL A 214 0.48 -33.37 -25.81
CA VAL A 214 0.62 -32.80 -24.47
C VAL A 214 1.91 -31.99 -24.37
N VAL A 215 3.09 -32.60 -24.62
CA VAL A 215 4.38 -31.91 -24.48
C VAL A 215 4.50 -30.72 -25.43
N GLN A 216 4.10 -30.87 -26.70
CA GLN A 216 4.13 -29.75 -27.64
C GLN A 216 3.26 -28.58 -27.20
N ARG A 217 2.14 -28.83 -26.51
CA ARG A 217 1.29 -27.76 -25.97
C ARG A 217 2.01 -26.94 -24.92
N PHE A 218 2.81 -27.55 -24.03
CA PHE A 218 3.68 -26.80 -23.11
C PHE A 218 4.77 -26.02 -23.83
N ARG A 219 5.45 -26.64 -24.80
CA ARG A 219 6.60 -26.04 -25.50
C ARG A 219 6.24 -24.88 -26.41
N THR A 220 5.07 -24.95 -27.02
CA THR A 220 4.55 -23.91 -27.91
C THR A 220 3.57 -22.96 -27.23
N TYR A 221 3.29 -23.17 -25.93
CA TYR A 221 2.39 -22.32 -25.18
C TYR A 221 2.87 -20.87 -25.22
N ARG A 222 1.98 -19.95 -25.59
CA ARG A 222 2.23 -18.52 -25.55
C ARG A 222 1.36 -17.89 -24.48
N VAL A 223 1.97 -17.03 -23.65
CA VAL A 223 1.29 -16.34 -22.58
C VAL A 223 0.89 -14.96 -23.09
N PRO A 224 -0.40 -14.60 -23.16
CA PRO A 224 -0.79 -13.24 -23.53
C PRO A 224 -0.17 -12.22 -22.56
N SER A 225 0.54 -11.20 -23.05
CA SER A 225 1.23 -10.21 -22.22
C SER A 225 0.83 -8.77 -22.55
N ILE A 226 0.82 -7.92 -21.53
CA ILE A 226 0.82 -6.46 -21.65
C ILE A 226 2.15 -5.96 -21.10
N GLU A 227 2.95 -5.32 -21.95
CA GLU A 227 4.31 -4.89 -21.64
C GLU A 227 4.34 -3.36 -21.57
N LEU A 228 4.54 -2.83 -20.36
CA LEU A 228 4.76 -1.42 -20.13
C LEU A 228 6.21 -1.08 -20.49
N THR A 229 6.40 -0.05 -21.32
CA THR A 229 7.74 0.32 -21.78
C THR A 229 8.53 1.00 -20.67
N ARG A 230 9.86 1.01 -20.78
CA ARG A 230 10.76 1.66 -19.79
C ARG A 230 10.56 3.17 -19.63
N ASP A 231 9.89 3.80 -20.59
CA ASP A 231 9.53 5.22 -20.58
C ASP A 231 8.18 5.48 -19.90
N THR A 232 7.47 4.43 -19.49
CA THR A 232 6.19 4.55 -18.78
C THR A 232 6.42 5.22 -17.44
N ARG A 233 5.70 6.33 -17.23
CA ARG A 233 5.76 7.08 -15.97
C ARG A 233 5.31 6.20 -14.81
N LYS A 234 5.98 6.36 -13.67
CA LYS A 234 5.72 5.62 -12.44
C LYS A 234 4.27 5.67 -11.99
N ASP A 235 3.62 6.84 -12.07
CA ASP A 235 2.21 7.00 -11.72
C ASP A 235 1.28 6.16 -12.60
N ALA A 236 1.55 6.09 -13.91
CA ALA A 236 0.81 5.26 -14.84
C ALA A 236 1.03 3.76 -14.54
N VAL A 237 2.27 3.32 -14.30
CA VAL A 237 2.55 1.92 -13.92
C VAL A 237 1.78 1.52 -12.67
N CYS A 238 1.81 2.36 -11.64
CA CYS A 238 1.10 2.12 -10.39
C CYS A 238 -0.42 2.03 -10.59
N GLN A 239 -0.99 2.93 -11.41
CA GLN A 239 -2.43 2.94 -11.68
C GLN A 239 -2.88 1.72 -12.47
N VAL A 240 -2.07 1.29 -13.46
CA VAL A 240 -2.34 0.06 -14.22
C VAL A 240 -2.26 -1.14 -13.29
N PHE A 241 -1.24 -1.22 -12.43
CA PHE A 241 -1.11 -2.26 -11.42
C PHE A 241 -2.33 -2.31 -10.49
N GLU A 242 -2.77 -1.18 -9.92
CA GLU A 242 -3.95 -1.11 -9.04
C GLU A 242 -5.23 -1.60 -9.73
N LYS A 243 -5.42 -1.24 -11.00
CA LYS A 243 -6.61 -1.64 -11.77
C LYS A 243 -6.64 -3.12 -12.13
N VAL A 244 -5.47 -3.71 -12.39
CA VAL A 244 -5.37 -5.14 -12.76
C VAL A 244 -5.34 -6.04 -11.53
N ASN A 245 -4.81 -5.57 -10.40
CA ASN A 245 -4.79 -6.31 -9.13
C ASN A 245 -6.10 -6.24 -8.34
N THR A 246 -7.26 -6.29 -9.00
CA THR A 246 -8.59 -6.24 -8.38
C THR A 246 -8.92 -7.44 -7.47
N GLY A 247 -8.17 -8.55 -7.58
CA GLY A 247 -8.30 -9.73 -6.71
C GLY A 247 -7.40 -9.74 -5.47
N GLY A 248 -6.57 -8.72 -5.25
CA GLY A 248 -5.65 -8.61 -4.10
C GLY A 248 -5.90 -7.34 -3.27
N VAL A 249 -5.18 -7.17 -2.14
CA VAL A 249 -5.23 -5.89 -1.42
C VAL A 249 -4.55 -4.82 -2.27
N ALA A 250 -5.29 -3.76 -2.58
CA ALA A 250 -4.79 -2.62 -3.32
C ALA A 250 -3.50 -2.06 -2.69
N LEU A 251 -2.44 -1.91 -3.49
CA LEU A 251 -1.24 -1.17 -3.07
C LEU A 251 -1.64 0.29 -2.88
N THR A 252 -1.48 0.83 -1.68
CA THR A 252 -1.70 2.26 -1.46
C THR A 252 -0.52 3.07 -2.02
N VAL A 253 -0.68 4.39 -2.18
CA VAL A 253 0.42 5.31 -2.55
C VAL A 253 1.63 5.11 -1.63
N PHE A 254 1.39 4.83 -0.35
CA PHE A 254 2.43 4.62 0.65
C PHE A 254 3.26 3.36 0.37
N GLU A 255 2.63 2.25 -0.03
CA GLU A 255 3.34 1.02 -0.40
C GLU A 255 4.25 1.23 -1.60
N LEU A 256 3.75 1.95 -2.61
CA LEU A 256 4.51 2.25 -3.82
C LEU A 256 5.71 3.16 -3.52
N MET A 257 5.53 4.14 -2.64
CA MET A 257 6.64 4.99 -2.18
C MET A 257 7.66 4.19 -1.37
N THR A 258 7.21 3.31 -0.49
CA THR A 258 8.08 2.41 0.27
C THR A 258 8.95 1.57 -0.65
N ALA A 259 8.35 1.00 -1.69
CA ALA A 259 9.06 0.21 -2.68
C ALA A 259 10.09 1.00 -3.50
N THR A 260 9.79 2.26 -3.76
CA THR A 260 10.67 3.14 -4.52
C THR A 260 11.88 3.50 -3.69
N PHE A 261 11.67 3.96 -2.45
CA PHE A 261 12.76 4.35 -1.57
C PHE A 261 13.60 3.14 -1.12
N ALA A 262 13.00 1.95 -1.03
CA ALA A 262 13.75 0.72 -0.80
C ALA A 262 14.78 0.43 -1.91
N ALA A 263 14.53 0.86 -3.15
CA ALA A 263 15.51 0.75 -4.25
C ALA A 263 16.73 1.65 -4.05
N GLU A 264 16.61 2.66 -3.19
CA GLU A 264 17.69 3.57 -2.75
C GLU A 264 18.14 3.25 -1.30
N GLU A 265 17.91 2.01 -0.85
CA GLU A 265 18.29 1.50 0.48
C GLU A 265 17.68 2.27 1.66
N PHE A 266 16.48 2.83 1.47
CA PHE A 266 15.74 3.52 2.52
C PHE A 266 14.43 2.82 2.87
N ASP A 267 14.28 2.47 4.15
CA ASP A 267 13.04 1.88 4.68
C ASP A 267 12.07 2.98 5.13
N LEU A 268 11.18 3.37 4.22
CA LEU A 268 10.13 4.36 4.49
C LEU A 268 9.13 3.88 5.53
N ARG A 269 8.86 2.56 5.61
CA ARG A 269 7.89 2.02 6.54
C ARG A 269 8.41 2.13 7.97
N GLN A 270 9.68 1.77 8.18
CA GLN A 270 10.30 1.92 9.48
C GLN A 270 10.37 3.39 9.90
N ASP A 271 10.83 4.30 9.03
CA ASP A 271 10.88 5.75 9.34
C ASP A 271 9.47 6.32 9.64
N TRP A 272 8.43 5.88 8.92
CA TRP A 272 7.06 6.27 9.24
C TRP A 272 6.61 5.73 10.59
N ASN A 273 6.88 4.47 10.92
CA ASN A 273 6.48 3.87 12.21
C ASN A 273 7.11 4.63 13.38
N ASP A 274 8.38 4.98 13.27
CA ASP A 274 9.11 5.74 14.31
C ASP A 274 8.50 7.14 14.50
N ARG A 275 8.22 7.84 13.41
CA ARG A 275 7.53 9.14 13.43
C ARG A 275 6.12 9.03 13.97
N GLN A 276 5.37 8.02 13.56
CA GLN A 276 3.99 7.80 13.98
C GLN A 276 3.93 7.59 15.49
N ALA A 277 4.85 6.79 16.05
CA ALA A 277 4.93 6.59 17.50
C ALA A 277 5.11 7.91 18.26
N HIS A 278 6.01 8.78 17.79
CA HIS A 278 6.23 10.09 18.40
C HIS A 278 5.03 11.05 18.23
N LEU A 279 4.42 11.08 17.03
CA LEU A 279 3.24 11.91 16.78
C LEU A 279 2.04 11.48 17.64
N GLN A 280 1.85 10.17 17.84
CA GLN A 280 0.74 9.60 18.62
C GLN A 280 0.79 9.90 20.12
N GLU A 281 1.93 10.39 20.65
CA GLU A 281 2.00 10.96 21.99
C GLU A 281 1.07 12.17 22.16
N ARG A 282 0.71 12.85 21.06
CA ARG A 282 -0.27 13.94 21.06
C ARG A 282 -1.62 13.38 20.64
N ALA A 283 -2.60 13.41 21.55
CA ALA A 283 -3.91 12.82 21.32
C ALA A 283 -4.64 13.33 20.05
N VAL A 284 -4.39 14.58 19.65
CA VAL A 284 -4.96 15.18 18.42
C VAL A 284 -4.37 14.64 17.12
N LEU A 285 -3.18 14.02 17.16
CA LEU A 285 -2.48 13.49 15.99
C LEU A 285 -2.60 11.96 15.87
N LYS A 286 -3.41 11.31 16.72
CA LYS A 286 -3.50 9.84 16.76
C LYS A 286 -3.88 9.20 15.42
N ASP A 287 -4.77 9.87 14.70
CA ASP A 287 -5.36 9.36 13.45
C ASP A 287 -4.63 9.86 12.19
N VAL A 288 -3.47 10.52 12.32
CA VAL A 288 -2.67 10.94 11.16
C VAL A 288 -2.19 9.71 10.40
N ALA A 289 -2.61 9.56 9.15
CA ALA A 289 -2.23 8.43 8.31
C ALA A 289 -0.90 8.70 7.60
N ALA A 290 -0.24 7.62 7.17
CA ALA A 290 0.99 7.71 6.39
C ALA A 290 0.81 8.48 5.07
N SER A 291 -0.39 8.40 4.48
CA SER A 291 -0.76 9.18 3.30
C SER A 291 -0.81 10.68 3.57
N ASP A 292 -1.34 11.09 4.73
CA ASP A 292 -1.43 12.51 5.12
C ASP A 292 -0.02 13.08 5.33
N PHE A 293 0.85 12.31 5.98
CA PHE A 293 2.25 12.68 6.20
C PHE A 293 3.00 12.84 4.87
N LEU A 294 2.93 11.85 3.97
CA LEU A 294 3.56 11.96 2.65
C LEU A 294 3.01 13.14 1.83
N GLN A 295 1.71 13.41 1.95
CA GLN A 295 1.09 14.54 1.28
C GLN A 295 1.60 15.87 1.83
N ALA A 296 1.77 16.00 3.15
CA ALA A 296 2.35 17.19 3.77
C ALA A 296 3.83 17.39 3.39
N VAL A 297 4.62 16.31 3.34
CA VAL A 297 6.02 16.34 2.88
C VAL A 297 6.10 16.79 1.42
N THR A 298 5.24 16.24 0.57
CA THR A 298 5.18 16.61 -0.85
C THR A 298 4.74 18.07 -1.03
N LEU A 299 3.78 18.54 -0.22
CA LEU A 299 3.31 19.91 -0.24
C LEU A 299 4.44 20.89 0.11
N LEU A 300 5.21 20.62 1.16
CA LEU A 300 6.36 21.43 1.55
C LEU A 300 7.44 21.44 0.47
N ALA A 301 7.86 20.26 -0.01
CA ALA A 301 8.87 20.15 -1.06
C ALA A 301 8.44 20.87 -2.34
N SER A 302 7.16 20.75 -2.73
CA SER A 302 6.62 21.47 -3.89
C SER A 302 6.54 22.98 -3.68
N TYR A 303 6.25 23.44 -2.47
CA TYR A 303 6.25 24.86 -2.13
C TYR A 303 7.66 25.44 -2.20
N GLU A 304 8.66 24.79 -1.63
CA GLU A 304 10.04 25.27 -1.66
C GLU A 304 10.61 25.32 -3.08
N ARG A 305 10.31 24.29 -3.88
CA ARG A 305 10.63 24.30 -5.31
C ARG A 305 9.97 25.48 -6.04
N SER A 306 8.71 25.80 -5.71
CA SER A 306 8.01 26.94 -6.32
C SER A 306 8.68 28.29 -6.03
N LEU A 307 9.34 28.44 -4.88
CA LEU A 307 10.04 29.68 -4.53
C LEU A 307 11.24 29.92 -5.44
N ILE A 308 11.94 28.85 -5.82
CA ILE A 308 13.14 28.86 -6.65
C ILE A 308 12.77 28.88 -8.15
N GLU A 309 11.96 27.92 -8.59
CA GLU A 309 11.69 27.67 -10.01
C GLU A 309 10.45 28.41 -10.55
N LYS A 310 9.68 29.08 -9.68
CA LYS A 310 8.40 29.73 -10.02
C LYS A 310 7.38 28.77 -10.66
N THR A 311 7.42 27.50 -10.28
CA THR A 311 6.48 26.46 -10.68
C THR A 311 5.23 26.43 -9.77
N GLY A 312 4.15 25.79 -10.22
CA GLY A 312 2.94 25.64 -9.39
C GLY A 312 3.16 24.68 -8.22
N VAL A 313 2.53 24.96 -7.07
CA VAL A 313 2.51 24.07 -5.90
C VAL A 313 1.46 22.97 -6.10
N SER A 314 1.81 21.71 -5.82
CA SER A 314 0.87 20.59 -5.88
C SER A 314 1.30 19.46 -4.95
N CYS A 315 0.32 18.76 -4.40
CA CYS A 315 0.50 17.58 -3.54
C CYS A 315 -0.48 16.46 -3.90
N LYS A 316 -0.84 16.37 -5.19
CA LYS A 316 -1.72 15.32 -5.69
C LYS A 316 -0.96 14.01 -5.70
N ARG A 317 -1.69 12.90 -5.87
CA ARG A 317 -1.11 11.55 -5.96
C ARG A 317 0.11 11.46 -6.89
N ARG A 318 0.03 12.06 -8.09
CA ARG A 318 1.14 12.10 -9.05
C ARG A 318 2.39 12.76 -8.46
N ASP A 319 2.21 13.83 -7.70
CA ASP A 319 3.32 14.58 -7.09
C ASP A 319 3.96 13.78 -5.96
N ILE A 320 3.13 13.08 -5.16
CA ILE A 320 3.63 12.18 -4.10
C ILE A 320 4.48 11.07 -4.73
N LEU A 321 4.03 10.44 -5.81
CA LEU A 321 4.78 9.38 -6.49
C LEU A 321 6.10 9.85 -7.14
N ASN A 322 6.22 11.16 -7.43
CA ASN A 322 7.42 11.78 -7.97
C ASN A 322 8.33 12.41 -6.90
N LEU A 323 7.94 12.35 -5.63
CA LEU A 323 8.78 12.81 -4.52
C LEU A 323 10.08 12.00 -4.49
N THR A 324 11.22 12.68 -4.52
CA THR A 324 12.53 12.00 -4.44
C THR A 324 12.91 11.70 -2.99
N LEU A 325 13.78 10.71 -2.78
CA LEU A 325 14.28 10.40 -1.44
C LEU A 325 15.01 11.59 -0.80
N ALA A 326 15.76 12.37 -1.59
CA ALA A 326 16.43 13.57 -1.12
C ALA A 326 15.43 14.62 -0.58
N GLN A 327 14.38 14.92 -1.37
CA GLN A 327 13.31 15.83 -0.95
C GLN A 327 12.59 15.32 0.30
N TYR A 328 12.32 14.01 0.36
CA TYR A 328 11.71 13.39 1.53
C TYR A 328 12.58 13.61 2.78
N LYS A 329 13.88 13.28 2.73
CA LYS A 329 14.81 13.42 3.86
C LYS A 329 14.95 14.86 4.33
N GLU A 330 14.92 15.83 3.41
CA GLU A 330 15.00 17.26 3.74
C GLU A 330 13.72 17.78 4.42
N CYS A 331 12.56 17.29 4.00
CA CYS A 331 11.26 17.81 4.45
C CYS A 331 10.64 17.04 5.63
N ALA A 332 10.88 15.72 5.76
CA ALA A 332 10.16 14.84 6.70
C ALA A 332 10.27 15.29 8.16
N GLY A 333 11.49 15.60 8.64
CA GLY A 333 11.69 16.09 10.01
C GLY A 333 11.05 17.46 10.27
N ARG A 334 10.97 18.32 9.26
CA ARG A 334 10.32 19.63 9.36
C ARG A 334 8.80 19.51 9.39
N ILE A 335 8.24 18.59 8.62
CA ILE A 335 6.79 18.26 8.69
C ILE A 335 6.44 17.65 10.04
N GLU A 336 7.27 16.77 10.59
CA GLU A 336 7.05 16.23 11.93
C GLU A 336 7.01 17.34 12.98
N LYS A 337 8.00 18.26 12.99
CA LYS A 337 7.97 19.46 13.85
C LYS A 337 6.75 20.33 13.57
N GLY A 338 6.35 20.47 12.31
CA GLY A 338 5.17 21.20 11.86
C GLY A 338 3.85 20.61 12.39
N LEU A 339 3.71 19.28 12.40
CA LEU A 339 2.56 18.57 12.99
C LEU A 339 2.51 18.77 14.50
N LEU A 340 3.66 18.72 15.19
CA LEU A 340 3.73 19.02 16.62
C LEU A 340 3.34 20.47 16.92
N ASN A 341 3.74 21.43 16.08
CA ASN A 341 3.30 22.83 16.18
C ASN A 341 1.79 22.97 15.92
N ALA A 342 1.26 22.28 14.92
CA ALA A 342 -0.18 22.22 14.65
C ALA A 342 -0.94 21.69 15.87
N ALA A 343 -0.47 20.62 16.51
CA ALA A 343 -1.07 20.10 17.74
C ALA A 343 -1.06 21.14 18.88
N ARG A 344 0.04 21.89 19.05
CA ARG A 344 0.10 22.98 20.05
C ARG A 344 -0.92 24.09 19.77
N LEU A 345 -1.11 24.45 18.50
CA LEU A 345 -2.15 25.40 18.09
C LEU A 345 -3.56 24.86 18.39
N LEU A 346 -3.83 23.61 18.04
CA LEU A 346 -5.14 22.98 18.24
C LEU A 346 -5.51 22.87 19.72
N VAL A 347 -4.56 22.50 20.58
CA VAL A 347 -4.76 22.47 22.04
C VAL A 347 -5.08 23.87 22.59
N ARG A 348 -4.39 24.92 22.10
CA ARG A 348 -4.72 26.32 22.43
C ARG A 348 -6.16 26.66 22.04
N GLU A 349 -6.59 26.17 20.89
CA GLU A 349 -7.94 26.35 20.34
C GLU A 349 -8.99 25.34 20.87
N LYS A 350 -8.68 24.60 21.96
CA LYS A 350 -9.57 23.66 22.66
C LYS A 350 -9.94 22.40 21.87
N VAL A 351 -9.09 21.99 20.95
CA VAL A 351 -9.16 20.70 20.26
C VAL A 351 -8.08 19.80 20.84
N PHE A 352 -8.46 18.79 21.62
CA PHE A 352 -7.54 18.01 22.45
C PHE A 352 -7.24 16.62 21.91
N ASP A 353 -8.13 16.06 21.09
CA ASP A 353 -8.04 14.68 20.60
C ASP A 353 -8.52 14.56 19.15
N ALA A 354 -8.17 13.46 18.50
CA ALA A 354 -8.50 13.21 17.11
C ALA A 354 -10.01 13.04 16.87
N TYR A 355 -10.75 12.53 17.86
CA TYR A 355 -12.21 12.39 17.77
C TYR A 355 -12.90 13.76 17.65
N ASN A 356 -12.44 14.75 18.41
CA ASN A 356 -12.95 16.11 18.43
C ASN A 356 -12.30 17.02 17.38
N LEU A 357 -11.36 16.52 16.58
CA LEU A 357 -10.76 17.27 15.47
C LEU A 357 -11.82 17.52 14.37
N PRO A 358 -12.09 18.79 13.98
CA PRO A 358 -13.03 19.11 12.93
C PRO A 358 -12.69 18.46 11.57
N TYR A 359 -11.46 18.69 11.09
CA TYR A 359 -10.95 18.16 9.82
C TYR A 359 -9.52 17.63 10.01
N GLY A 360 -9.35 16.31 9.92
CA GLY A 360 -8.03 15.68 9.84
C GLY A 360 -7.26 16.14 8.60
N THR A 361 -7.98 16.31 7.48
CA THR A 361 -7.48 16.81 6.20
C THR A 361 -6.80 18.18 6.30
N GLN A 362 -7.25 19.07 7.19
CA GLN A 362 -6.66 20.40 7.37
C GLN A 362 -5.31 20.37 8.11
N LEU A 363 -4.95 19.26 8.77
CA LEU A 363 -3.62 19.07 9.36
C LEU A 363 -2.51 19.08 8.31
N VAL A 364 -2.79 18.62 7.09
CA VAL A 364 -1.82 18.55 5.99
C VAL A 364 -1.27 19.96 5.65
N PRO A 365 -2.09 20.94 5.24
CA PRO A 365 -1.59 22.29 4.98
C PRO A 365 -1.13 22.99 6.26
N LEU A 366 -1.79 22.79 7.40
CA LEU A 366 -1.40 23.44 8.66
C LEU A 366 0.02 23.04 9.08
N SER A 367 0.36 21.75 9.00
CA SER A 367 1.70 21.25 9.34
C SER A 367 2.77 21.78 8.39
N ALA A 368 2.49 21.81 7.07
CA ALA A 368 3.40 22.36 6.09
C ALA A 368 3.62 23.87 6.28
N ILE A 369 2.56 24.65 6.56
CA ILE A 369 2.67 26.06 6.92
C ILE A 369 3.52 26.23 8.19
N CYS A 370 3.27 25.44 9.24
CA CYS A 370 4.07 25.48 10.46
C CYS A 370 5.55 25.12 10.21
N ALA A 371 5.84 24.22 9.27
CA ALA A 371 7.18 23.84 8.88
C ALA A 371 7.92 24.96 8.11
N VAL A 372 7.20 25.75 7.31
CA VAL A 372 7.74 26.96 6.65
C VAL A 372 8.02 28.06 7.67
N LEU A 373 7.09 28.29 8.60
CA LEU A 373 7.22 29.35 9.61
C LEU A 373 8.38 29.11 10.58
N GLY A 374 8.75 27.85 10.85
CA GLY A 374 9.81 27.52 11.78
C GLY A 374 9.58 28.17 13.15
N ASP A 375 10.53 28.98 13.60
CA ASP A 375 10.47 29.63 14.92
C ASP A 375 9.51 30.84 14.95
N CYS A 376 9.15 31.42 13.79
CA CYS A 376 8.15 32.48 13.70
C CYS A 376 6.77 32.02 14.20
N PHE A 377 6.51 30.70 14.20
CA PHE A 377 5.31 30.10 14.79
C PHE A 377 5.10 30.53 16.25
N GLU A 378 6.17 30.80 17.01
CA GLU A 378 6.02 31.10 18.44
C GLU A 378 5.33 32.43 18.73
N SER A 379 5.31 33.35 17.76
CA SER A 379 4.62 34.63 17.86
C SER A 379 3.11 34.49 18.05
N ASP A 380 2.57 35.19 19.05
CA ASP A 380 1.13 35.21 19.30
C ASP A 380 0.32 35.80 18.14
N ALA A 381 0.87 36.79 17.44
CA ALA A 381 0.22 37.37 16.27
C ALA A 381 0.10 36.34 15.13
N VAL A 382 1.15 35.52 14.94
CA VAL A 382 1.15 34.43 13.95
C VAL A 382 0.14 33.36 14.34
N LYS A 383 0.13 32.91 15.61
CA LYS A 383 -0.85 31.94 16.11
C LYS A 383 -2.29 32.43 15.96
N GLN A 384 -2.56 33.72 16.15
CA GLN A 384 -3.88 34.30 15.93
C GLN A 384 -4.30 34.30 14.45
N LYS A 385 -3.38 34.64 13.53
CA LYS A 385 -3.63 34.54 12.09
C LYS A 385 -3.93 33.09 11.68
N LEU A 386 -3.12 32.14 12.15
CA LEU A 386 -3.33 30.71 11.90
C LEU A 386 -4.67 30.21 12.45
N ALA A 387 -5.04 30.60 13.68
CA ALA A 387 -6.34 30.25 14.26
C ALA A 387 -7.50 30.82 13.44
N ARG A 388 -7.39 32.07 12.94
CA ARG A 388 -8.40 32.67 12.08
C ARG A 388 -8.56 31.89 10.77
N TRP A 389 -7.46 31.58 10.09
CA TRP A 389 -7.48 30.75 8.88
C TRP A 389 -8.09 29.37 9.16
N TYR A 390 -7.66 28.73 10.24
CA TYR A 390 -8.14 27.41 10.64
C TYR A 390 -9.67 27.39 10.81
N TRP A 391 -10.20 28.30 11.64
CA TRP A 391 -11.63 28.37 11.92
C TRP A 391 -12.47 28.84 10.73
N CYS A 392 -11.96 29.73 9.87
CA CYS A 392 -12.62 30.06 8.60
C CYS A 392 -12.72 28.82 7.70
N GLY A 393 -11.69 27.98 7.66
CA GLY A 393 -11.71 26.69 6.99
C GLY A 393 -12.78 25.72 7.53
N VAL A 394 -12.85 25.60 8.86
CA VAL A 394 -13.81 24.73 9.54
C VAL A 394 -15.25 25.19 9.33
N PHE A 395 -15.55 26.46 9.63
CA PHE A 395 -16.91 26.99 9.54
C PHE A 395 -17.36 27.27 8.10
N GLY A 396 -16.44 27.51 7.19
CA GLY A 396 -16.74 27.52 5.75
C GLY A 396 -16.95 26.13 5.15
N GLU A 397 -16.79 25.05 5.95
CA GLU A 397 -16.88 23.65 5.52
C GLU A 397 -15.98 23.31 4.31
N LEU A 398 -14.80 23.97 4.24
CA LEU A 398 -13.95 24.02 3.04
C LEU A 398 -13.05 22.79 2.85
N TYR A 399 -13.00 21.88 3.82
CA TYR A 399 -12.09 20.71 3.86
C TYR A 399 -12.81 19.36 3.84
N GLY A 400 -14.10 19.34 3.48
CA GLY A 400 -14.90 18.11 3.38
C GLY A 400 -14.77 17.33 2.06
N GLY A 401 -14.01 17.82 1.07
CA GLY A 401 -14.00 17.29 -0.31
C GLY A 401 -12.61 17.15 -0.94
N ALA A 402 -12.51 17.42 -2.25
CA ALA A 402 -11.25 17.38 -3.00
C ALA A 402 -10.33 18.54 -2.57
N ASN A 403 -9.46 18.26 -1.61
CA ASN A 403 -8.75 19.29 -0.86
C ASN A 403 -7.33 19.59 -1.36
N GLU A 404 -6.76 18.78 -2.26
CA GLU A 404 -5.33 18.90 -2.62
C GLU A 404 -5.00 20.24 -3.28
N THR A 405 -5.91 20.74 -4.13
CA THR A 405 -5.79 22.08 -4.74
C THR A 405 -5.86 23.17 -3.67
N ARG A 406 -6.70 22.98 -2.63
CA ARG A 406 -6.82 23.92 -1.52
C ARG A 406 -5.57 23.93 -0.66
N TYR A 407 -4.95 22.79 -0.40
CA TYR A 407 -3.70 22.72 0.36
C TYR A 407 -2.57 23.52 -0.31
N ALA A 408 -2.41 23.33 -1.63
CA ALA A 408 -1.44 24.05 -2.44
C ALA A 408 -1.70 25.57 -2.44
N MET A 409 -2.98 25.96 -2.43
CA MET A 409 -3.40 27.35 -2.32
C MET A 409 -3.09 27.95 -0.95
N ASP A 410 -3.44 27.23 0.12
CA ASP A 410 -3.34 27.72 1.50
C ASP A 410 -1.90 27.93 1.94
N ILE A 411 -0.98 27.03 1.60
CA ILE A 411 0.42 27.21 1.98
C ILE A 411 1.02 28.49 1.38
N VAL A 412 0.66 28.82 0.14
CA VAL A 412 1.10 30.05 -0.52
C VAL A 412 0.44 31.27 0.11
N ASP A 413 -0.89 31.26 0.21
CA ASP A 413 -1.67 32.42 0.67
C ASP A 413 -1.39 32.74 2.15
N VAL A 414 -1.35 31.73 3.02
CA VAL A 414 -1.20 31.93 4.47
C VAL A 414 0.20 32.39 4.83
N VAL A 415 1.24 31.81 4.21
CA VAL A 415 2.62 32.26 4.44
C VAL A 415 2.79 33.69 3.97
N ALA A 416 2.34 34.02 2.76
CA ALA A 416 2.39 35.39 2.24
C ALA A 416 1.61 36.38 3.13
N TRP A 417 0.44 35.99 3.64
CA TRP A 417 -0.35 36.82 4.54
C TRP A 417 0.32 37.07 5.89
N ILE A 418 1.01 36.06 6.43
CA ILE A 418 1.78 36.21 7.67
C ILE A 418 2.87 37.25 7.48
N ASP A 419 3.54 37.25 6.32
CA ASP A 419 4.58 38.22 5.92
C ASP A 419 4.05 39.59 5.46
N GLY A 420 2.75 39.87 5.65
CA GLY A 420 2.14 41.17 5.36
C GLY A 420 1.45 41.28 3.99
N GLY A 421 1.32 40.16 3.26
CA GLY A 421 0.56 40.07 2.03
C GLY A 421 -0.96 40.13 2.22
N GLN A 422 -1.71 39.81 1.16
CA GLN A 422 -3.16 39.83 1.17
C GLN A 422 -3.77 38.71 2.00
N GLU A 423 -5.00 38.93 2.47
CA GLU A 423 -5.77 37.94 3.20
C GLU A 423 -6.04 36.66 2.37
N PRO A 424 -5.84 35.45 2.92
CA PRO A 424 -5.96 34.19 2.20
C PRO A 424 -7.35 33.96 1.60
N ARG A 425 -7.40 33.31 0.44
CA ARG A 425 -8.67 32.94 -0.21
C ARG A 425 -9.58 32.13 0.71
N THR A 426 -9.04 31.17 1.45
CA THR A 426 -9.83 30.38 2.43
C THR A 426 -10.53 31.24 3.49
N ILE A 427 -9.99 32.42 3.84
CA ILE A 427 -10.69 33.36 4.75
C ILE A 427 -11.74 34.17 3.99
N ARG A 428 -11.42 34.66 2.79
CA ARG A 428 -12.34 35.47 1.97
C ARG A 428 -13.55 34.67 1.48
N ASP A 429 -13.35 33.40 1.16
CA ASP A 429 -14.37 32.49 0.64
C ASP A 429 -15.20 31.83 1.76
N ALA A 430 -14.75 31.94 3.03
CA ALA A 430 -15.47 31.36 4.15
C ALA A 430 -16.80 32.07 4.36
N ASN A 431 -17.89 31.30 4.25
CA ASN A 431 -19.24 31.78 4.49
C ASN A 431 -19.96 30.84 5.46
N PHE A 432 -20.44 31.39 6.58
CA PHE A 432 -21.23 30.66 7.55
C PHE A 432 -22.58 31.33 7.74
N ALA A 433 -23.63 30.73 7.17
CA ALA A 433 -24.99 31.22 7.34
C ALA A 433 -25.46 30.97 8.79
N PRO A 434 -26.03 31.96 9.51
CA PRO A 434 -26.49 31.76 10.88
C PRO A 434 -27.51 30.62 11.04
N THR A 435 -28.35 30.39 10.03
CA THR A 435 -29.32 29.28 9.97
C THR A 435 -28.64 27.91 9.99
N ARG A 436 -27.36 27.82 9.59
CA ARG A 436 -26.57 26.57 9.66
C ARG A 436 -26.52 26.04 11.09
N LEU A 437 -26.46 26.89 12.12
CA LEU A 437 -26.46 26.47 13.53
C LEU A 437 -27.67 25.61 13.90
N LEU A 438 -28.84 25.89 13.30
CA LEU A 438 -30.07 25.13 13.55
C LEU A 438 -30.04 23.73 12.93
N THR A 439 -29.17 23.51 11.94
CA THR A 439 -29.06 22.25 11.18
C THR A 439 -27.84 21.42 11.55
N LEU A 440 -26.98 21.89 12.47
CA LEU A 440 -25.83 21.15 13.00
C LEU A 440 -26.27 20.10 14.02
N GLN A 441 -26.89 19.02 13.52
CA GLN A 441 -27.44 17.95 14.36
C GLN A 441 -26.47 16.77 14.54
N THR A 442 -25.42 16.67 13.73
CA THR A 442 -24.49 15.54 13.74
C THR A 442 -23.22 15.87 14.51
N ARG A 443 -22.91 15.06 15.54
CA ARG A 443 -21.68 15.20 16.35
C ARG A 443 -20.39 15.00 15.55
N LEU A 444 -20.48 14.35 14.39
CA LEU A 444 -19.37 14.11 13.48
C LEU A 444 -19.05 15.30 12.56
N SER A 445 -19.95 16.28 12.42
CA SER A 445 -19.72 17.45 11.56
C SER A 445 -18.54 18.29 12.08
N ALA A 446 -17.67 18.71 11.17
CA ALA A 446 -16.55 19.59 11.47
C ALA A 446 -17.02 20.91 12.10
N ALA A 447 -18.06 21.53 11.54
CA ALA A 447 -18.64 22.75 12.08
C ALA A 447 -19.24 22.53 13.48
N TYR A 448 -19.89 21.38 13.74
CA TYR A 448 -20.38 21.04 15.08
C TYR A 448 -19.23 20.99 16.10
N LYS A 449 -18.16 20.26 15.78
CA LYS A 449 -16.95 20.15 16.62
C LYS A 449 -16.32 21.53 16.86
N GLY A 450 -16.31 22.39 15.84
CA GLY A 450 -15.84 23.77 15.96
C GLY A 450 -16.68 24.62 16.91
N VAL A 451 -18.01 24.51 16.86
CA VAL A 451 -18.89 25.18 17.84
C VAL A 451 -18.56 24.70 19.26
N MET A 452 -18.38 23.39 19.47
CA MET A 452 -18.05 22.84 20.80
C MET A 452 -16.72 23.40 21.34
N ALA A 453 -15.67 23.45 20.50
CA ALA A 453 -14.38 24.02 20.89
C ALA A 453 -14.50 25.51 21.28
N HIS A 454 -15.26 26.29 20.52
CA HIS A 454 -15.52 27.70 20.85
C HIS A 454 -16.36 27.88 22.11
N LEU A 455 -17.34 27.01 22.38
CA LEU A 455 -18.12 27.04 23.62
C LEU A 455 -17.24 26.78 24.84
N MET A 456 -16.31 25.81 24.76
CA MET A 456 -15.32 25.57 25.82
C MET A 456 -14.44 26.81 26.05
N HIS A 457 -14.01 27.45 24.98
CA HIS A 457 -13.23 28.68 25.05
C HIS A 457 -14.00 29.83 25.73
N TRP A 458 -15.30 29.97 25.41
CA TRP A 458 -16.18 30.96 26.03
C TRP A 458 -16.40 30.68 27.52
N GLN A 459 -16.68 29.43 27.91
CA GLN A 459 -16.84 29.02 29.30
C GLN A 459 -15.58 29.32 30.13
N GLN A 460 -14.40 29.04 29.59
CA GLN A 460 -13.13 29.34 30.29
C GLN A 460 -12.95 30.85 30.51
N ARG A 461 -13.23 31.68 29.50
CA ARG A 461 -13.16 33.16 29.63
C ARG A 461 -14.15 33.69 30.65
N LEU A 462 -15.37 33.15 30.70
CA LEU A 462 -16.36 33.52 31.72
C LEU A 462 -15.89 33.17 33.13
N HIS A 463 -15.30 31.98 33.31
CA HIS A 463 -14.76 31.57 34.59
C HIS A 463 -13.63 32.51 35.06
N GLN A 464 -12.69 32.85 34.17
CA GLN A 464 -11.61 33.81 34.45
C GLN A 464 -12.14 35.21 34.79
N ARG A 465 -13.16 35.70 34.06
CA ARG A 465 -13.79 37.00 34.36
C ARG A 465 -14.49 36.99 35.72
N ARG A 466 -15.15 35.89 36.09
CA ARG A 466 -15.78 35.72 37.40
C ARG A 466 -14.73 35.69 38.53
N GLN A 467 -13.62 34.98 38.34
CA GLN A 467 -12.49 34.97 39.28
C GLN A 467 -11.86 36.36 39.44
N HIS A 468 -11.56 37.06 38.34
CA HIS A 468 -11.03 38.43 38.39
C HIS A 468 -11.97 39.41 39.10
N ARG A 469 -13.29 39.26 38.88
CA ARG A 469 -14.29 40.11 39.54
C ARG A 469 -14.38 39.79 41.04
N ALA A 470 -14.31 38.52 41.42
CA ALA A 470 -14.25 38.10 42.83
C ALA A 470 -12.98 38.63 43.51
N ASP A 471 -11.81 38.54 42.86
CA ASP A 471 -10.55 39.08 43.36
C ASP A 471 -10.57 40.61 43.50
N HIS A 472 -11.19 41.31 42.55
CA HIS A 472 -11.36 42.75 42.62
C HIS A 472 -12.28 43.16 43.78
N VAL A 473 -13.38 42.43 44.02
CA VAL A 473 -14.28 42.64 45.16
C VAL A 473 -13.59 42.32 46.49
N LEU A 474 -12.78 41.27 46.56
CA LEU A 474 -11.97 40.92 47.74
C LEU A 474 -10.87 41.97 48.03
N ARG A 475 -10.25 42.55 46.99
CA ARG A 475 -9.28 43.65 47.16
C ARG A 475 -9.96 44.97 47.55
N ALA A 476 -11.14 45.26 47.02
CA ALA A 476 -11.92 46.45 47.38
C ALA A 476 -12.43 46.35 48.83
N SER A 477 -12.99 45.22 49.24
CA SER A 477 -13.44 45.00 50.62
C SER A 477 -12.31 45.10 51.65
N ARG A 478 -11.09 44.62 51.32
CA ARG A 478 -9.89 44.82 52.15
C ARG A 478 -9.42 46.28 52.24
N ARG A 479 -9.73 47.15 51.26
CA ARG A 479 -9.41 48.59 51.31
C ARG A 479 -10.42 49.41 52.13
N TYR A 480 -11.69 49.00 52.19
CA TYR A 480 -12.75 49.77 52.85
C TYR A 480 -13.11 49.27 54.26
N SER A 481 -12.60 48.11 54.71
CA SER A 481 -12.75 47.64 56.10
C SER A 481 -11.57 46.76 56.52
N PRO A 482 -10.52 47.33 57.14
CA PRO A 482 -9.32 46.58 57.54
C PRO A 482 -9.52 45.61 58.73
N HIS A 483 -10.70 45.60 59.37
CA HIS A 483 -10.94 44.88 60.63
C HIS A 483 -12.01 43.77 60.56
N LEU A 484 -12.48 43.36 59.37
CA LEU A 484 -13.41 42.23 59.26
C LEU A 484 -12.66 40.88 59.19
N PRO A 485 -12.96 39.89 60.04
CA PRO A 485 -12.30 38.58 60.00
C PRO A 485 -12.61 37.83 58.69
N PRO A 486 -11.66 37.01 58.15
CA PRO A 486 -11.78 36.37 56.83
C PRO A 486 -12.96 35.39 56.66
N GLN A 487 -13.64 35.03 57.75
CA GLN A 487 -14.67 33.98 57.77
C GLN A 487 -16.02 34.45 57.22
N LEU A 488 -16.36 35.75 57.36
CA LEU A 488 -17.67 36.30 56.93
C LEU A 488 -17.77 36.59 55.42
N LEU A 489 -16.67 36.56 54.66
CA LEU A 489 -16.67 36.78 53.19
C LEU A 489 -16.85 35.48 52.37
N ARG A 490 -16.99 34.32 53.02
CA ARG A 490 -17.09 33.01 52.36
C ARG A 490 -18.50 32.44 52.20
N GLU A 491 -19.53 33.09 52.74
CA GLU A 491 -20.88 32.50 52.87
C GLU A 491 -21.92 32.87 51.78
N GLU A 492 -21.57 33.61 50.73
CA GLU A 492 -22.43 33.66 49.53
C GLU A 492 -22.03 32.57 48.52
N ARG A 493 -22.27 31.31 48.88
CA ARG A 493 -22.30 30.21 47.90
C ARG A 493 -23.64 30.25 47.17
N LEU A 494 -23.63 30.71 45.92
CA LEU A 494 -24.69 30.38 44.95
C LEU A 494 -24.70 28.85 44.70
N PRO A 495 -25.88 28.24 44.49
CA PRO A 495 -26.03 26.79 44.51
C PRO A 495 -25.27 26.10 43.38
N PRO A 496 -24.84 24.83 43.57
CA PRO A 496 -24.22 24.06 42.49
C PRO A 496 -25.26 23.75 41.41
N VAL A 497 -24.86 23.92 40.14
CA VAL A 497 -25.63 23.38 39.02
C VAL A 497 -25.35 21.89 38.96
N GLU A 498 -26.29 21.08 39.48
CA GLU A 498 -26.29 19.64 39.26
C GLU A 498 -26.50 19.36 37.76
N MET A 499 -25.59 18.57 37.17
CA MET A 499 -25.81 17.96 35.86
C MET A 499 -26.71 16.73 36.06
N GLU A 500 -27.98 16.84 35.70
CA GLU A 500 -28.79 15.67 35.35
C GLU A 500 -28.24 15.07 34.05
N LEU A 501 -27.34 14.10 34.19
CA LEU A 501 -27.09 13.11 33.15
C LEU A 501 -28.31 12.20 33.09
N GLY A 502 -29.23 12.51 32.18
CA GLY A 502 -30.34 11.63 31.83
C GLY A 502 -29.83 10.25 31.43
N ARG A 503 -30.06 9.28 32.31
CA ARG A 503 -30.26 7.89 31.93
C ARG A 503 -31.60 7.81 31.22
N GLU A 504 -31.61 7.52 29.93
CA GLU A 504 -32.74 6.84 29.33
C GLU A 504 -32.24 5.61 28.55
N GLN A 505 -32.87 4.50 28.89
CA GLN A 505 -32.72 3.17 28.34
C GLN A 505 -33.56 3.06 27.06
N SER A 506 -32.97 2.61 25.96
CA SER A 506 -33.39 1.48 25.10
C SER A 506 -32.59 1.47 23.81
#